data_AF-A0A970N472-F1
#
_entry.id   AF-A0A970N472-F1
#
_cell.length_a   1.000
_cell.length_b   1.000
_cell.length_c   1.000
_cell.angle_alpha   90.00
_cell.angle_beta   90.00
_cell.angle_gamma   90.00
#
_symmetry.space_group_name_H-M   'P 1'
#
loop_
_entity.id
_entity.type
_entity.pdbx_description
1 polymer ?
#
loop_
_entity_poly.entity_id
_entity_poly.type
_entity_poly.pdbx_seq_one_letter_code
_entity_poly.pdbx_strand_id
1 'polypeptide(L)'
;MGNRPTFWDKHEPTIMARGSGAGGPLIPPHPNEHRRLSIREVARIQTFPDTFFFFGPLSPAYKQIGNAVPVLMAYQIASIFNNS
;
A
#
# COMPACT_ATOMS: atom_id res chain seq x y z
N MET A 1 -5.69 0.44 16.31
CA MET A 1 -5.17 -0.49 15.26
C MET A 1 -6.36 -0.84 14.37
N GLY A 2 -6.19 -1.03 13.06
CA GLY A 2 -7.32 -1.44 12.22
C GLY A 2 -7.85 -2.81 12.67
N ASN A 3 -9.17 -2.95 12.85
CA ASN A 3 -9.81 -4.17 13.36
C ASN A 3 -9.89 -5.33 12.33
N ARG A 4 -9.05 -5.34 11.29
CA ARG A 4 -9.08 -6.37 10.24
C ARG A 4 -7.79 -7.20 10.31
N PRO A 5 -7.85 -8.46 10.80
CA PRO A 5 -6.71 -9.37 10.72
C PRO A 5 -6.39 -9.68 9.26
N THR A 6 -5.09 -9.71 8.94
CA THR A 6 -4.54 -10.13 7.66
C THR A 6 -4.17 -11.61 7.73
N PHE A 7 -4.35 -12.31 6.62
CA PHE A 7 -4.05 -13.75 6.50
C PHE A 7 -3.28 -13.95 5.20
N TRP A 8 -2.26 -14.80 5.23
CA TRP A 8 -1.41 -15.09 4.06
C TRP A 8 -2.20 -15.52 2.81
N ASP A 9 -3.29 -16.24 3.02
CA ASP A 9 -4.09 -16.84 1.95
C ASP A 9 -5.29 -15.99 1.51
N LYS A 10 -5.44 -14.75 2.03
CA LYS A 10 -6.54 -13.85 1.69
C LYS A 10 -6.04 -12.57 1.05
N HIS A 11 -6.83 -12.03 0.11
CA HIS A 11 -6.53 -10.74 -0.48
C HIS A 11 -6.49 -9.66 0.60
N GLU A 12 -5.40 -8.88 0.60
CA GLU A 12 -5.19 -7.79 1.54
C GLU A 12 -6.31 -6.74 1.42
N PRO A 13 -6.86 -6.22 2.53
CA PRO A 13 -7.79 -5.10 2.46
C PRO A 13 -7.09 -3.86 1.89
N THR A 14 -7.82 -3.05 1.12
CA THR A 14 -7.29 -1.84 0.49
C THR A 14 -6.48 -1.00 1.47
N ILE A 15 -5.23 -0.73 1.11
CA ILE A 15 -4.33 0.13 1.88
C ILE A 15 -4.85 1.56 1.75
N MET A 16 -5.55 2.07 2.77
CA MET A 16 -6.12 3.41 2.72
C MET A 16 -5.16 4.42 3.34
N ALA A 17 -4.88 5.50 2.59
CA ALA A 17 -4.16 6.66 3.09
C ALA A 17 -4.88 7.38 4.26
N ARG A 18 -6.16 7.07 4.48
CA ARG A 18 -6.99 7.65 5.55
C ARG A 18 -7.86 6.58 6.21
N GLY A 19 -7.68 6.39 7.52
CA GLY A 19 -8.55 5.60 8.38
C GLY A 19 -9.68 6.44 9.00
N SER A 20 -10.75 5.75 9.42
CA SER A 20 -11.93 6.33 10.06
C SER A 20 -11.55 7.12 11.34
N GLY A 21 -12.04 8.35 11.45
CA GLY A 21 -11.99 9.19 12.67
C GLY A 21 -10.73 10.01 12.91
N ALA A 22 -9.52 9.44 12.81
CA ALA A 22 -8.28 10.09 13.30
C ALA A 22 -7.35 10.66 12.21
N GLY A 23 -7.70 10.57 10.92
CA GLY A 23 -6.95 11.20 9.82
C GLY A 23 -5.58 10.59 9.47
N GLY A 24 -5.17 9.54 10.18
CA GLY A 24 -3.95 8.76 9.91
C GLY A 24 -4.17 7.60 8.92
N PRO A 25 -3.11 7.08 8.29
CA PRO A 25 -3.19 5.96 7.35
C PRO A 25 -3.66 4.67 8.04
N LEU A 26 -4.53 3.91 7.36
CA LEU A 26 -5.02 2.62 7.81
C LEU A 26 -4.14 1.53 7.21
N ILE A 27 -3.17 1.10 8.02
CA ILE A 27 -2.21 0.07 7.63
C ILE A 27 -2.65 -1.25 8.26
N PRO A 28 -2.76 -2.33 7.48
CA PRO A 28 -3.10 -3.64 8.01
C PRO A 28 -2.05 -4.13 9.05
N PRO A 29 -2.46 -4.90 10.06
CA PRO A 29 -1.52 -5.60 10.93
C PRO A 29 -0.69 -6.62 10.11
N HIS A 30 0.50 -6.95 10.58
CA HIS A 30 1.28 -8.04 10.00
C HIS A 30 0.68 -9.38 10.45
N PRO A 31 0.53 -10.39 9.57
CA PRO A 31 -0.17 -11.63 9.87
C PRO A 31 0.47 -12.45 11.01
N ASN A 32 1.80 -12.39 11.15
CA ASN A 32 2.54 -13.16 12.16
C ASN A 32 3.17 -12.31 13.28
N GLU A 33 3.11 -10.98 13.19
CA GLU A 33 3.82 -10.09 14.13
C GLU A 33 2.87 -9.09 14.76
N HIS A 34 3.09 -8.72 16.03
CA HIS A 34 2.30 -7.71 16.74
C HIS A 34 2.64 -6.26 16.30
N ARG A 35 2.80 -6.03 15.00
CA ARG A 35 3.08 -4.73 14.39
C ARG A 35 2.22 -4.49 13.15
N ARG A 36 2.26 -3.28 12.62
CA ARG A 36 1.68 -2.95 11.31
C ARG A 36 2.66 -3.34 10.19
N LEU A 37 2.14 -3.52 8.97
CA LEU A 37 2.98 -3.63 7.79
C LEU A 37 3.88 -2.39 7.67
N SER A 38 5.14 -2.62 7.32
CA SER A 38 6.14 -1.61 7.04
C SER A 38 5.86 -0.92 5.70
N ILE A 39 6.48 0.24 5.49
CA ILE A 39 6.43 0.98 4.21
C ILE A 39 6.78 0.07 3.04
N ARG A 40 7.77 -0.83 3.21
CA ARG A 40 8.24 -1.73 2.15
C ARG A 40 7.26 -2.86 1.86
N GLU A 41 6.65 -3.44 2.87
CA GLU A 41 5.60 -4.46 2.68
C GLU A 41 4.39 -3.85 1.97
N VAL A 42 3.97 -2.66 2.38
CA VAL A 42 2.87 -1.90 1.77
C VAL A 42 3.20 -1.49 0.32
N ALA A 43 4.44 -1.08 0.04
CA ALA A 43 4.90 -0.75 -1.31
C ALA A 43 4.89 -1.97 -2.25
N ARG A 44 5.31 -3.14 -1.75
CA ARG A 44 5.29 -4.39 -2.53
C ARG A 44 3.87 -4.83 -2.89
N ILE A 45 2.92 -4.69 -1.96
CA ILE A 45 1.50 -4.95 -2.25
C ILE A 45 1.00 -4.05 -3.38
N GLN A 46 1.44 -2.80 -3.41
CA GLN A 46 1.13 -1.83 -4.48
C GLN A 46 2.03 -1.96 -5.72
N THR A 47 2.80 -3.05 -5.82
CA THR A 47 3.67 -3.38 -6.97
C THR A 47 4.79 -2.37 -7.24
N PHE A 48 5.18 -1.58 -6.24
CA PHE A 48 6.35 -0.70 -6.37
C PHE A 48 7.63 -1.54 -6.45
N PRO A 49 8.60 -1.13 -7.30
CA PRO A 49 9.88 -1.80 -7.37
C PRO A 49 10.63 -1.64 -6.05
N ASP A 50 11.40 -2.67 -5.68
CA ASP A 50 12.16 -2.67 -4.44
C ASP A 50 13.29 -1.62 -4.41
N THR A 51 13.59 -0.98 -5.53
CA THR A 51 14.54 0.13 -5.63
C THR A 51 13.88 1.51 -5.40
N PHE A 52 12.56 1.57 -5.22
CA PHE A 52 11.85 2.83 -4.99
C PHE A 52 12.02 3.31 -3.54
N PHE A 53 12.44 4.57 -3.39
CA PHE A 53 12.61 5.23 -2.10
C PHE A 53 11.49 6.24 -1.84
N PHE A 54 10.83 6.09 -0.69
CA PHE A 54 9.85 7.07 -0.21
C PHE A 54 10.56 8.06 0.73
N PHE A 55 10.47 9.35 0.42
CA PHE A 55 11.10 10.41 1.21
C PHE A 55 10.08 11.08 2.15
N GLY A 56 10.51 11.36 3.38
CA GLY A 56 9.73 12.08 4.37
C GLY A 56 9.29 11.23 5.57
N PRO A 57 8.48 11.79 6.48
CA PRO A 57 8.03 11.09 7.68
C PRO A 57 7.15 9.87 7.35
N LEU A 58 7.10 8.90 8.27
CA LEU A 58 6.38 7.62 8.06
C LEU A 58 4.91 7.80 7.62
N SER A 59 4.16 8.67 8.28
CA SER A 59 2.72 8.86 8.00
C SER A 59 2.45 9.41 6.57
N PRO A 60 3.15 10.48 6.10
CA PRO A 60 3.16 10.89 4.70
C PRO A 60 3.55 9.78 3.71
N ALA A 61 4.57 8.98 4.00
CA ALA A 61 5.00 7.90 3.10
C ALA A 61 3.90 6.83 2.93
N TYR A 62 3.22 6.43 4.00
CA TYR A 62 2.05 5.55 3.89
C TYR A 62 0.88 6.18 3.12
N LYS A 63 0.69 7.50 3.22
CA LYS A 63 -0.31 8.22 2.41
C LYS A 63 0.04 8.22 0.93
N GLN A 64 1.31 8.42 0.59
CA GLN A 64 1.78 8.35 -0.80
C GLN A 64 1.52 6.96 -1.39
N ILE A 65 1.82 5.89 -0.65
CA ILE A 65 1.59 4.52 -1.13
C ILE A 65 0.10 4.17 -1.19
N GLY A 66 -0.70 4.56 -0.19
CA GLY A 66 -2.13 4.25 -0.15
C GLY A 66 -2.97 5.02 -1.17
N ASN A 67 -2.52 6.20 -1.62
CA ASN A 67 -3.16 6.97 -2.68
C ASN A 67 -2.59 6.66 -4.07
N ALA A 68 -1.47 5.92 -4.15
CA ALA A 68 -0.88 5.57 -5.42
C ALA A 68 -1.73 4.54 -6.16
N VAL A 69 -1.77 4.67 -7.49
CA VAL A 69 -2.28 3.62 -8.37
C VAL A 69 -1.22 2.51 -8.44
N PRO A 70 -1.60 1.21 -8.38
CA PRO A 70 -0.66 0.12 -8.54
C PRO A 70 0.16 0.27 -9.83
N VAL A 71 1.49 0.20 -9.72
CA VAL A 71 2.41 0.48 -10.84
C VAL A 71 2.15 -0.45 -12.04
N LEU A 72 1.89 -1.74 -11.80
CA LEU A 72 1.57 -2.70 -12.86
C LEU A 72 0.25 -2.36 -13.58
N MET A 73 -0.75 -1.87 -12.85
CA MET A 73 -2.02 -1.45 -13.45
C MET A 73 -1.81 -0.25 -14.38
N ALA A 74 -1.05 0.76 -13.93
CA ALA A 74 -0.72 1.91 -14.74
C ALA A 74 0.07 1.53 -16.00
N TYR A 75 1.02 0.60 -15.89
CA TYR A 75 1.78 0.08 -17.03
C TYR A 75 0.90 -0.60 -18.08
N GLN A 76 -0.03 -1.46 -17.64
CA GLN A 76 -0.94 -2.15 -18.55
C GLN A 76 -1.86 -1.17 -19.29
N ILE A 77 -2.40 -0.17 -18.59
CA ILE A 77 -3.22 0.88 -19.23
C ILE A 77 -2.41 1.64 -20.28
N ALA A 78 -1.19 2.07 -19.94
CA ALA A 78 -0.33 2.79 -20.89
C ALA A 78 0.01 1.95 -22.14
N SER A 79 0.22 0.64 -21.98
CA SER A 79 0.52 -0.24 -23.11
C SER A 79 -0.61 -0.36 -24.13
N ILE A 80 -1.87 -0.17 -23.72
CA ILE A 80 -3.03 -0.18 -24.63
C ILE A 80 -2.97 1.04 -25.55
N PHE A 81 -2.66 2.22 -25.00
CA PHE A 81 -2.59 3.45 -25.78
C PHE A 81 -1.36 3.53 -26.70
N ASN A 82 -0.23 2.93 -26.30
CA ASN A 82 0.99 2.91 -27.13
C ASN A 82 0.93 1.94 -28.33
N ASN A 83 -0.04 1.02 -28.36
CA ASN A 83 -0.29 0.12 -29.48
C ASN A 83 -1.42 0.61 -30.41
N SER A 84 -1.87 1.86 -30.25
CA SER A 84 -2.95 2.49 -31.04
C SER A 84 -2.40 3.38 -32.16
#